data_AF-A0A9W7IXF4-F1
#
_entry.id   AF-A0A9W7IXF4-F1
#
_cell.length_a   1.000
_cell.length_b   1.000
_cell.length_c   1.000
_cell.angle_alpha   90.00
_cell.angle_beta   90.00
_cell.angle_gamma   90.00
#
_symmetry.space_group_name_H-M   'P 1'
#
loop_
_entity.id
_entity.type
_entity.pdbx_description
1 polymer ?
#
loop_
_entity_poly.entity_id
_entity_poly.type
_entity_poly.pdbx_seq_one_letter_code
_entity_poly.pdbx_strand_id
1 'polypeptide(L)'
;MHDIRRDLFLAHNQLPLSILKQIYERAFAKNPDHPSFVHLSCNFFHHYFNQNISVHDLFQQNQSHVDFRTKLEGAKHFTDLLRTLQLQHSFESPSSNNKSFCCKPEFNWIKVCVASIWSSLYFSSCQKTEDNPELESGRVQGKYLYSATLLRAAGVKFRESSSRCLLDIKFNKNNGVLEIPSLKVDYSTEPFFRNIMGWEQSYYPEETQVCDYVFLMEYLIKSTEDVDLLVKKRIIINQLGSHAALVTLFNDLCKHIPQAENNRYSKTFRDLNAYNAVRHHGWTAKLRLHYFSSLWRSVATLAATALLLLTLTQTICAIISL
;
A
#
# COMPACT_ATOMS: atom_id res chain seq x y z
N MET A 1 -25.68 -14.23 11.37
CA MET A 1 -24.52 -13.83 12.22
C MET A 1 -23.52 -12.94 11.47
N HIS A 2 -23.30 -13.13 10.16
CA HIS A 2 -22.46 -12.24 9.35
C HIS A 2 -22.94 -10.78 9.34
N ASP A 3 -24.26 -10.56 9.31
CA ASP A 3 -24.82 -9.20 9.36
C ASP A 3 -24.53 -8.51 10.69
N ILE A 4 -24.69 -9.20 11.82
CA ILE A 4 -24.39 -8.64 13.16
C ILE A 4 -22.90 -8.29 13.29
N ARG A 5 -22.00 -9.16 12.82
CA ARG A 5 -20.55 -8.86 12.82
C ARG A 5 -20.26 -7.59 12.06
N ARG A 6 -20.82 -7.46 10.86
CA ARG A 6 -20.65 -6.28 10.02
C ARG A 6 -21.16 -5.05 10.76
N ASP A 7 -22.40 -5.12 11.22
CA ASP A 7 -23.09 -3.99 11.83
C ASP A 7 -22.36 -3.49 13.09
N LEU A 8 -21.74 -4.37 13.89
CA LEU A 8 -21.04 -3.98 15.13
C LEU A 8 -19.74 -3.20 14.90
N PHE A 9 -19.09 -3.28 13.73
CA PHE A 9 -17.86 -2.52 13.47
C PHE A 9 -18.10 -1.25 12.61
N LEU A 10 -19.28 -1.08 12.03
CA LEU A 10 -19.63 0.12 11.27
C LEU A 10 -19.64 1.34 12.18
N ALA A 11 -19.07 2.46 11.71
CA ALA A 11 -18.90 3.69 12.49
C ALA A 11 -20.23 4.22 13.05
N HIS A 12 -21.34 4.04 12.34
CA HIS A 12 -22.67 4.48 12.77
C HIS A 12 -23.30 3.60 13.87
N ASN A 13 -22.70 2.45 14.17
CA ASN A 13 -23.20 1.46 15.13
C ASN A 13 -22.20 1.21 16.28
N GLN A 14 -21.30 2.17 16.55
CA GLN A 14 -20.31 1.99 17.60
C GLN A 14 -20.93 2.10 18.99
N LEU A 15 -20.84 0.99 19.73
CA LEU A 15 -21.24 0.90 21.12
C LEU A 15 -20.00 1.07 22.02
N PRO A 16 -20.11 1.80 23.14
CA PRO A 16 -19.00 1.90 24.10
C PRO A 16 -18.64 0.51 24.65
N LEU A 17 -17.41 0.08 24.42
CA LEU A 17 -16.92 -1.23 24.88
C LEU A 17 -16.97 -1.34 26.40
N SER A 18 -16.81 -0.23 27.11
CA SER A 18 -16.88 -0.17 28.57
C SER A 18 -18.25 -0.57 29.13
N ILE A 19 -19.34 -0.21 28.44
CA ILE A 19 -20.71 -0.58 28.83
C ILE A 19 -20.94 -2.06 28.52
N LEU A 20 -20.55 -2.50 27.32
CA LEU A 20 -20.69 -3.90 26.90
C LEU A 20 -19.91 -4.84 27.82
N LYS A 21 -18.69 -4.46 28.21
CA LYS A 21 -17.86 -5.18 29.17
C LYS A 21 -18.56 -5.33 30.52
N GLN A 22 -19.13 -4.25 31.06
CA GLN A 22 -19.87 -4.30 32.33
C GLN A 22 -21.12 -5.18 32.25
N ILE A 23 -21.87 -5.12 31.15
CA ILE A 23 -23.04 -5.98 30.93
C ILE A 23 -22.61 -7.44 30.88
N TYR A 24 -21.55 -7.75 30.12
CA TYR A 24 -20.99 -9.09 30.00
C TYR A 24 -20.52 -9.63 31.36
N GLU A 25 -19.72 -8.86 32.08
CA GLU A 25 -19.22 -9.24 33.41
C GLU A 25 -20.35 -9.50 34.40
N ARG A 26 -21.44 -8.70 34.37
CA ARG A 26 -22.62 -8.93 35.21
C ARG A 26 -23.41 -10.18 34.80
N ALA A 27 -23.59 -10.39 33.49
CA ALA A 27 -24.33 -11.54 32.97
C ALA A 27 -23.64 -12.87 33.29
N PHE A 28 -22.30 -12.89 33.26
CA PHE A 28 -21.49 -14.09 33.45
C PHE A 28 -20.78 -14.15 34.81
N ALA A 29 -21.05 -13.22 35.74
CA ALA A 29 -20.42 -13.14 37.07
C ALA A 29 -20.47 -14.45 37.87
N LYS A 30 -21.45 -15.32 37.61
CA LYS A 30 -21.66 -16.59 38.32
C LYS A 30 -20.95 -17.79 37.67
N ASN A 31 -20.33 -17.63 36.51
CA ASN A 31 -19.66 -18.71 35.79
C ASN A 31 -18.13 -18.53 35.89
N PRO A 32 -17.39 -19.40 36.58
CA PRO A 32 -15.94 -19.21 36.76
C PRO A 32 -15.11 -19.43 35.50
N ASP A 33 -15.62 -20.17 34.50
CA ASP A 33 -14.84 -20.62 33.33
C ASP A 33 -15.10 -19.81 32.04
N HIS A 34 -15.79 -18.66 32.12
CA HIS A 34 -16.08 -17.87 30.92
C HIS A 34 -14.85 -17.05 30.47
N PRO A 35 -14.60 -16.92 29.15
CA PRO A 35 -13.48 -16.12 28.64
C PRO A 35 -13.68 -14.63 28.97
N SER A 36 -12.59 -13.87 29.01
CA SER A 36 -12.70 -12.41 29.16
C SER A 36 -13.47 -11.79 27.99
N PHE A 37 -14.15 -10.67 28.22
CA PHE A 37 -14.92 -9.97 27.19
C PHE A 37 -14.07 -9.64 25.95
N VAL A 38 -12.81 -9.23 26.17
CA VAL A 38 -11.86 -8.92 25.10
C VAL A 38 -11.49 -10.19 24.33
N HIS A 39 -11.25 -11.32 25.02
CA HIS A 39 -10.96 -12.59 24.37
C HIS A 39 -12.15 -13.06 23.50
N LEU A 40 -13.37 -12.97 24.02
CA LEU A 40 -14.59 -13.27 23.28
C LEU A 40 -14.75 -12.35 22.06
N SER A 41 -14.51 -11.05 22.24
CA SER A 41 -14.58 -10.06 21.15
C SER A 41 -13.56 -10.36 20.07
N CYS A 42 -12.31 -10.67 20.43
CA CYS A 42 -11.28 -11.06 19.49
C CYS A 42 -11.71 -12.34 18.72
N ASN A 43 -12.22 -13.35 19.42
CA ASN A 43 -12.70 -14.56 18.76
C ASN A 43 -13.88 -14.29 17.81
N PHE A 44 -14.81 -13.43 18.21
CA PHE A 44 -15.98 -13.07 17.40
C PHE A 44 -15.59 -12.38 16.08
N PHE A 45 -14.55 -11.54 16.11
CA PHE A 45 -14.02 -10.82 14.96
C PHE A 45 -12.85 -11.50 14.24
N HIS A 46 -12.56 -12.77 14.54
CA HIS A 46 -11.40 -13.47 13.98
C HIS A 46 -11.31 -13.44 12.45
N HIS A 47 -12.45 -13.40 11.74
CA HIS A 47 -12.48 -13.28 10.27
C HIS A 47 -11.83 -11.99 9.74
N TYR A 48 -11.81 -10.91 10.54
CA TYR A 48 -11.15 -9.64 10.18
C TYR A 48 -9.67 -9.63 10.52
N PHE A 49 -9.14 -10.71 11.10
CA PHE A 49 -7.72 -10.84 11.34
C PHE A 49 -7.11 -11.42 10.06
N ASN A 50 -6.57 -10.54 9.21
CA ASN A 50 -5.74 -10.92 8.05
C ASN A 50 -4.37 -11.51 8.47
N GLN A 51 -4.30 -12.00 9.71
CA GLN A 51 -3.11 -12.48 10.35
C GLN A 51 -3.26 -13.99 10.43
N ASN A 52 -2.20 -14.73 10.13
CA ASN A 52 -2.08 -16.16 10.46
C ASN A 52 -1.93 -16.36 11.98
N ILE A 53 -2.63 -15.54 12.78
CA ILE A 53 -2.57 -15.49 14.24
C ILE A 53 -3.81 -16.14 14.79
N SER A 54 -3.59 -17.21 15.56
CA SER A 54 -4.61 -17.76 16.44
C SER A 54 -4.92 -16.76 17.54
N VAL A 55 -6.18 -16.55 17.87
CA VAL A 55 -6.59 -15.74 19.02
C VAL A 55 -5.91 -16.24 20.31
N HIS A 56 -5.63 -17.55 20.41
CA HIS A 56 -4.88 -18.10 21.53
C HIS A 56 -3.44 -17.59 21.61
N ASP A 57 -2.77 -17.36 20.49
CA ASP A 57 -1.41 -16.82 20.44
C ASP A 57 -1.36 -15.35 20.90
N LEU A 58 -2.45 -14.59 20.72
CA LEU A 58 -2.53 -13.19 21.18
C LEU A 58 -2.44 -13.07 22.71
N PHE A 59 -2.90 -14.09 23.42
CA PHE A 59 -3.00 -14.10 24.89
C PHE A 59 -2.00 -15.02 25.58
N GLN A 60 -1.03 -15.60 24.85
CA GLN A 60 0.09 -16.33 25.46
C GLN A 60 1.08 -15.36 26.16
N GLN A 61 1.62 -15.79 27.30
CA GLN A 61 2.52 -14.99 28.13
C GLN A 61 3.91 -14.87 27.49
N ASN A 62 4.15 -13.83 26.70
CA ASN A 62 5.49 -13.28 26.46
C ASN A 62 5.50 -11.78 26.78
N GLN A 63 6.62 -11.29 27.34
CA GLN A 63 6.74 -9.96 27.96
C GLN A 63 6.35 -8.76 27.08
N SER A 64 6.35 -8.90 25.75
CA SER A 64 5.88 -7.86 24.81
C SER A 64 4.35 -7.70 24.74
N HIS A 65 3.58 -8.60 25.36
CA HIS A 65 2.11 -8.62 25.28
C HIS A 65 1.39 -7.79 26.34
N VAL A 66 2.06 -7.34 27.41
CA VAL A 66 1.37 -6.64 28.51
C VAL A 66 0.88 -5.25 28.08
N ASP A 67 1.69 -4.46 27.39
CA ASP A 67 1.29 -3.15 26.86
C ASP A 67 0.20 -3.29 25.78
N PHE A 68 0.35 -4.27 24.89
CA PHE A 68 -0.63 -4.55 23.84
C PHE A 68 -1.99 -4.99 24.42
N ARG A 69 -1.99 -5.88 25.41
CA ARG A 69 -3.21 -6.31 26.10
C ARG A 69 -3.89 -5.14 26.81
N THR A 70 -3.12 -4.26 27.43
CA THR A 70 -3.65 -3.05 28.08
C THR A 70 -4.32 -2.13 27.05
N LYS A 71 -3.77 -1.99 25.85
CA LYS A 71 -4.39 -1.23 24.75
C LYS A 71 -5.66 -1.89 24.23
N LEU A 72 -5.69 -3.21 24.09
CA LEU A 72 -6.91 -3.94 23.73
C LEU A 72 -8.00 -3.77 24.79
N GLU A 73 -7.65 -3.84 26.08
CA GLU A 73 -8.57 -3.63 27.19
C GLU A 73 -9.05 -2.17 27.31
N GLY A 74 -8.26 -1.22 26.80
CA GLY A 74 -8.57 0.22 26.75
C GLY A 74 -9.33 0.68 25.49
N ALA A 75 -9.64 -0.23 24.56
CA ALA A 75 -10.33 0.12 23.31
C ALA A 75 -11.72 0.72 23.59
N LYS A 76 -12.05 1.81 22.90
CA LYS A 76 -13.29 2.58 23.15
C LYS A 76 -14.54 1.91 22.58
N HIS A 77 -14.42 1.33 21.38
CA HIS A 77 -15.48 0.64 20.65
C HIS A 77 -14.84 -0.38 19.67
N PHE A 78 -15.66 -1.17 18.95
CA PHE A 78 -15.15 -2.31 18.17
C PHE A 78 -14.22 -1.90 17.02
N THR A 79 -14.46 -0.78 16.33
CA THR A 79 -13.52 -0.27 15.31
C THR A 79 -12.15 0.05 15.91
N ASP A 80 -12.11 0.62 17.12
CA ASP A 80 -10.86 0.96 17.83
C ASP A 80 -10.11 -0.31 18.28
N LEU A 81 -10.85 -1.33 18.75
CA LEU A 81 -10.32 -2.65 19.05
C LEU A 81 -9.71 -3.30 17.78
N LEU A 82 -10.45 -3.27 16.66
CA LEU A 82 -10.01 -3.83 15.39
C LEU A 82 -8.78 -3.11 14.83
N ARG A 83 -8.74 -1.78 14.90
CA ARG A 83 -7.53 -1.00 14.58
C ARG A 83 -6.36 -1.49 15.42
N THR A 84 -6.52 -1.54 16.74
CA THR A 84 -5.45 -1.95 17.67
C THR A 84 -4.88 -3.32 17.33
N LEU A 85 -5.73 -4.28 16.94
CA LEU A 85 -5.32 -5.61 16.51
C LEU A 85 -4.44 -5.60 15.24
N GLN A 86 -4.63 -4.66 14.33
CA GLN A 86 -3.75 -4.53 13.15
C GLN A 86 -2.35 -4.02 13.51
N LEU A 87 -2.16 -3.40 14.67
CA LEU A 87 -0.90 -2.72 15.06
C LEU A 87 0.08 -3.60 15.85
N GLN A 88 -0.17 -4.91 15.94
CA GLN A 88 0.46 -5.85 16.88
C GLN A 88 2.01 -5.83 16.91
N HIS A 89 2.70 -5.37 15.87
CA HIS A 89 4.17 -5.33 15.82
C HIS A 89 4.81 -3.94 15.79
N SER A 90 4.06 -2.85 16.00
CA SER A 90 4.66 -1.51 16.03
C SER A 90 5.52 -1.22 17.27
N PHE A 91 5.66 -2.17 18.21
CA PHE A 91 6.40 -1.98 19.47
C PHE A 91 7.86 -2.48 19.48
N GLU A 92 8.41 -2.95 18.36
CA GLU A 92 9.87 -3.19 18.25
C GLU A 92 10.51 -2.30 17.18
N SER A 93 10.94 -1.11 17.59
CA SER A 93 12.18 -0.44 17.16
C SER A 93 12.43 0.84 17.99
N PRO A 94 13.37 0.87 18.93
CA PRO A 94 13.89 2.11 19.48
C PRO A 94 14.97 2.66 18.54
N SER A 95 14.59 3.32 17.44
CA SER A 95 15.49 4.26 16.75
C SER A 95 14.81 5.04 15.62
N SER A 96 14.12 6.13 15.95
CA SER A 96 14.28 7.37 15.20
C SER A 96 13.94 8.54 16.12
N ASN A 97 14.98 9.20 16.63
CA ASN A 97 14.84 10.54 17.20
C ASN A 97 14.43 11.50 16.07
N ASN A 98 13.14 11.59 15.79
CA ASN A 98 12.58 12.74 15.12
C ASN A 98 11.78 13.50 16.18
N LYS A 99 12.36 14.60 16.65
CA LYS A 99 11.67 15.57 17.49
C LYS A 99 10.40 15.99 16.77
N SER A 100 9.24 15.61 17.32
CA SER A 100 7.95 16.09 16.88
C SER A 100 7.90 17.61 17.10
N PHE A 101 7.82 18.38 16.01
CA PHE A 101 7.28 19.73 16.13
C PHE A 101 5.77 19.60 16.24
N CYS A 102 5.22 19.87 17.42
CA CYS A 102 3.80 20.02 17.62
C CYS A 102 3.32 21.28 16.88
N CYS A 103 2.69 21.11 15.74
CA CYS A 103 1.72 22.08 15.23
C CYS A 103 0.35 21.43 15.36
N LYS A 104 -0.49 21.91 16.29
CA LYS A 104 -1.90 21.55 16.35
C LYS A 104 -2.58 22.13 15.10
N PRO A 105 -3.17 21.33 14.21
CA PRO A 105 -4.16 21.87 13.30
C PRO A 105 -5.52 21.74 13.97
N GLU A 106 -6.22 22.86 14.12
CA GLU A 106 -7.63 22.88 14.50
C GLU A 106 -8.44 22.18 13.40
N PHE A 107 -8.64 20.86 13.53
CA PHE A 107 -9.47 20.10 12.60
C PHE A 107 -10.92 20.09 13.07
N ASN A 108 -11.73 20.81 12.29
CA ASN A 108 -13.15 21.01 12.51
C ASN A 108 -13.94 19.77 12.03
N TRP A 109 -14.40 18.96 12.98
CA TRP A 109 -15.15 17.70 12.82
C TRP A 109 -16.37 17.78 11.88
N ILE A 110 -16.91 18.99 11.66
CA ILE A 110 -18.07 19.21 10.78
C ILE A 110 -17.72 18.89 9.32
N LYS A 111 -16.49 19.15 8.84
CA LYS A 111 -16.12 18.93 7.43
C LYS A 111 -16.13 17.47 6.99
N VAL A 112 -15.94 16.52 7.91
CA VAL A 112 -15.91 15.08 7.60
C VAL A 112 -17.32 14.52 7.42
N CYS A 113 -18.31 15.04 8.15
CA CYS A 113 -19.69 14.55 8.07
C CYS A 113 -20.48 15.14 6.89
N VAL A 114 -20.23 16.40 6.46
CA VAL A 114 -21.00 17.01 5.36
C VAL A 114 -20.56 16.58 3.95
N ALA A 115 -19.34 16.05 3.79
CA ALA A 115 -18.85 15.57 2.50
C ALA A 115 -19.67 14.40 1.93
N SER A 116 -20.36 13.64 2.79
CA SER A 116 -21.23 12.53 2.37
C SER A 116 -22.60 12.97 1.86
N ILE A 117 -23.02 14.23 2.09
CA ILE A 117 -24.36 14.72 1.77
C ILE A 117 -24.36 15.82 0.69
N TRP A 118 -23.27 16.58 0.53
CA TRP A 118 -23.21 17.71 -0.41
C TRP A 118 -22.72 17.40 -1.84
N SER A 119 -22.42 16.14 -2.16
CA SER A 119 -21.95 15.75 -3.50
C SER A 119 -23.07 15.58 -4.55
N SER A 120 -24.35 15.61 -4.16
CA SER A 120 -25.45 15.35 -5.10
C SER A 120 -25.92 16.56 -5.91
N LEU A 121 -25.42 17.78 -5.64
CA LEU A 121 -25.96 19.01 -6.27
C LEU A 121 -24.94 20.01 -6.82
N TYR A 122 -23.63 19.72 -6.86
CA TYR A 122 -22.64 20.65 -7.41
C TYR A 122 -21.52 19.99 -8.24
N PHE A 123 -21.86 19.06 -9.12
CA PHE A 123 -20.93 18.56 -10.15
C PHE A 123 -21.59 18.51 -11.53
N SER A 124 -22.17 19.65 -11.93
CA SER A 124 -22.60 19.89 -13.30
C SER A 124 -22.11 21.26 -13.77
N SER A 125 -20.79 21.47 -13.77
CA SER A 125 -20.13 22.36 -14.73
C SER A 125 -18.61 22.24 -14.64
N CYS A 126 -17.96 22.51 -15.77
CA CYS A 126 -16.52 22.70 -15.98
C CYS A 126 -15.70 21.45 -16.34
N GLN A 127 -15.85 21.07 -17.60
CA GLN A 127 -14.84 20.43 -18.43
C GLN A 127 -14.13 21.53 -19.25
N LYS A 128 -12.81 21.71 -19.11
CA LYS A 128 -11.79 21.86 -20.18
C LYS A 128 -10.45 22.41 -19.67
N THR A 129 -9.42 21.95 -20.38
CA THR A 129 -7.95 22.08 -20.25
C THR A 129 -7.38 23.46 -20.53
N GLU A 130 -6.23 23.79 -19.93
CA GLU A 130 -5.20 24.65 -20.55
C GLU A 130 -3.79 24.27 -20.04
N ASP A 131 -2.88 24.04 -21.00
CA ASP A 131 -1.44 23.83 -20.80
C ASP A 131 -0.71 25.18 -20.69
N ASN A 132 0.20 25.33 -19.72
CA ASN A 132 1.42 26.13 -19.89
C ASN A 132 2.51 25.69 -18.89
N PRO A 133 3.78 25.50 -19.29
CA PRO A 133 4.84 24.98 -18.43
C PRO A 133 5.73 26.11 -17.91
N GLU A 134 5.68 26.39 -16.60
CA GLU A 134 6.73 27.14 -15.92
C GLU A 134 7.33 26.36 -14.76
N LEU A 135 8.65 26.46 -14.73
CA LEU A 135 9.63 25.66 -14.01
C LEU A 135 9.64 26.00 -12.52
N GLU A 136 8.96 25.19 -11.70
CA GLU A 136 9.24 25.13 -10.26
C GLU A 136 9.89 23.79 -9.87
N SER A 137 11.19 23.89 -9.63
CA SER A 137 12.03 22.91 -8.97
C SER A 137 11.46 22.58 -7.58
N GLY A 138 10.87 21.39 -7.42
CA GLY A 138 10.58 20.84 -6.08
C GLY A 138 9.47 19.80 -5.97
N ARG A 139 8.64 19.56 -7.00
CA ARG A 139 7.51 18.61 -6.91
C ARG A 139 7.18 17.90 -8.23
N VAL A 140 8.11 17.13 -8.78
CA VAL A 140 7.74 16.14 -9.81
C VAL A 140 8.62 14.90 -9.68
N GLN A 141 8.13 13.82 -9.04
CA GLN A 141 8.46 12.46 -9.45
C GLN A 141 7.66 11.43 -8.66
N GLY A 142 6.85 10.62 -9.35
CA GLY A 142 6.37 9.36 -8.75
C GLY A 142 4.99 8.85 -9.14
N LYS A 143 4.20 9.53 -9.99
CA LYS A 143 2.81 9.11 -10.22
C LYS A 143 2.61 7.71 -10.82
N TYR A 144 3.66 7.04 -11.32
CA TYR A 144 3.53 5.71 -11.93
C TYR A 144 4.67 4.73 -11.61
N LEU A 145 5.55 5.00 -10.64
CA LEU A 145 6.72 4.12 -10.43
C LEU A 145 6.45 2.85 -9.61
N TYR A 146 5.30 2.77 -8.95
CA TYR A 146 5.05 1.78 -7.90
C TYR A 146 4.07 0.66 -8.28
N SER A 147 3.46 0.68 -9.46
CA SER A 147 2.61 -0.42 -9.92
C SER A 147 3.39 -1.75 -9.86
N ALA A 148 2.75 -2.82 -9.41
CA ALA A 148 3.41 -4.09 -9.14
C ALA A 148 4.10 -4.66 -10.40
N THR A 149 3.47 -4.53 -11.56
CA THR A 149 4.03 -4.95 -12.85
C THR A 149 5.24 -4.12 -13.25
N LEU A 150 5.21 -2.80 -13.04
CA LEU A 150 6.34 -1.90 -13.32
C LEU A 150 7.51 -2.16 -12.38
N LEU A 151 7.25 -2.35 -11.09
CA LEU A 151 8.28 -2.75 -10.11
C LEU A 151 8.89 -4.10 -10.48
N ARG A 152 8.06 -5.07 -10.91
CA ARG A 152 8.55 -6.36 -11.42
C ARG A 152 9.44 -6.19 -12.66
N ALA A 153 9.05 -5.34 -13.61
CA ALA A 153 9.85 -5.03 -14.79
C ALA A 153 11.19 -4.35 -14.43
N ALA A 154 11.19 -3.51 -13.39
CA ALA A 154 12.39 -2.93 -12.80
C ALA A 154 13.28 -3.93 -12.04
N GLY A 155 12.86 -5.20 -11.92
CA GLY A 155 13.62 -6.26 -11.28
C GLY A 155 13.29 -6.50 -9.81
N VAL A 156 12.27 -5.85 -9.26
CA VAL A 156 11.75 -6.13 -7.92
C VAL A 156 11.05 -7.49 -7.92
N LYS A 157 11.37 -8.32 -6.94
CA LYS A 157 10.79 -9.65 -6.74
C LYS A 157 9.75 -9.57 -5.63
N PHE A 158 8.51 -9.87 -5.96
CA PHE A 158 7.44 -9.97 -4.98
C PHE A 158 7.44 -11.33 -4.30
N ARG A 159 7.26 -11.33 -2.97
CA ARG A 159 7.20 -12.54 -2.15
C ARG A 159 6.18 -12.35 -1.02
N GLU A 160 5.45 -13.43 -0.72
CA GLU A 160 4.61 -13.52 0.47
C GLU A 160 5.47 -13.50 1.74
N SER A 161 5.17 -12.57 2.65
CA SER A 161 5.83 -12.50 3.96
C SER A 161 5.26 -13.56 4.90
N SER A 162 6.12 -14.20 5.70
CA SER A 162 5.69 -15.05 6.82
C SER A 162 5.28 -14.24 8.04
N SER A 163 5.29 -12.91 7.95
CA SER A 163 4.91 -12.05 9.05
C SER A 163 3.45 -12.24 9.41
N ARG A 164 3.22 -12.26 10.72
CA ARG A 164 1.91 -12.35 11.32
C ARG A 164 1.16 -11.01 11.28
N CYS A 165 1.84 -9.89 11.04
CA CYS A 165 1.24 -8.56 11.01
C CYS A 165 1.07 -8.08 9.56
N LEU A 166 -0.14 -7.68 9.17
CA LEU A 166 -0.45 -7.20 7.81
C LEU A 166 0.38 -5.97 7.40
N LEU A 167 0.76 -5.14 8.37
CA LEU A 167 1.49 -3.89 8.17
C LEU A 167 3.03 -4.09 8.07
N ASP A 168 3.51 -5.33 8.19
CA ASP A 168 4.94 -5.64 8.17
C ASP A 168 5.47 -5.89 6.75
N ILE A 169 5.50 -4.81 5.97
CA ILE A 169 6.03 -4.81 4.61
C ILE A 169 7.50 -4.45 4.64
N LYS A 170 8.34 -5.30 4.04
CA LYS A 170 9.80 -5.15 4.02
C LYS A 170 10.34 -5.18 2.61
N PHE A 171 11.21 -4.23 2.29
CA PHE A 171 11.99 -4.25 1.06
C PHE A 171 13.47 -4.51 1.35
N ASN A 172 14.00 -5.60 0.82
CA ASN A 172 15.41 -5.91 0.89
C ASN A 172 16.11 -5.43 -0.38
N LYS A 173 16.78 -4.28 -0.29
CA LYS A 173 17.51 -3.65 -1.40
C LYS A 173 18.66 -4.50 -1.96
N ASN A 174 19.24 -5.40 -1.18
CA ASN A 174 20.40 -6.19 -1.60
C ASN A 174 20.02 -7.26 -2.63
N ASN A 175 18.85 -7.89 -2.44
CA ASN A 175 18.35 -8.92 -3.34
C ASN A 175 17.14 -8.46 -4.19
N GLY A 176 16.66 -7.23 -3.97
CA GLY A 176 15.53 -6.63 -4.68
C GLY A 176 14.20 -7.29 -4.33
N VAL A 177 14.03 -7.87 -3.14
CA VAL A 177 12.81 -8.58 -2.75
C VAL A 177 11.91 -7.68 -1.91
N LEU A 178 10.65 -7.53 -2.34
CA LEU A 178 9.57 -6.89 -1.60
C LEU A 178 8.68 -7.98 -0.98
N GLU A 179 8.74 -8.09 0.34
CA GLU A 179 7.98 -9.04 1.14
C GLU A 179 6.72 -8.36 1.68
N ILE A 180 5.56 -8.89 1.30
CA ILE A 180 4.24 -8.35 1.68
C ILE A 180 3.43 -9.48 2.32
N PRO A 181 2.87 -9.28 3.53
CA PRO A 181 1.95 -10.24 4.14
C PRO A 181 0.72 -10.50 3.27
N SER A 182 0.18 -11.71 3.32
CA SER A 182 -0.99 -12.08 2.52
C SER A 182 -2.25 -11.34 3.00
N LEU A 183 -3.01 -10.80 2.06
CA LEU A 183 -4.28 -10.13 2.30
C LEU A 183 -5.41 -10.92 1.64
N LYS A 184 -6.39 -11.34 2.44
CA LYS A 184 -7.64 -11.90 1.94
C LYS A 184 -8.61 -10.76 1.65
N VAL A 185 -9.12 -10.71 0.42
CA VAL A 185 -10.04 -9.66 -0.01
C VAL A 185 -11.39 -10.24 -0.37
N ASP A 186 -12.42 -9.83 0.36
CA ASP A 186 -13.82 -10.23 0.21
C ASP A 186 -14.75 -9.01 0.34
N TYR A 187 -16.07 -9.24 0.31
CA TYR A 187 -17.08 -8.16 0.40
C TYR A 187 -17.08 -7.40 1.73
N SER A 188 -16.38 -7.89 2.75
CA SER A 188 -16.24 -7.22 4.05
C SER A 188 -15.01 -6.33 4.12
N THR A 189 -14.07 -6.46 3.17
CA THR A 189 -12.80 -5.72 3.14
C THR A 189 -12.99 -4.21 2.99
N GLU A 190 -13.86 -3.78 2.07
CA GLU A 190 -14.12 -2.36 1.86
C GLU A 190 -14.70 -1.67 3.11
N PRO A 191 -15.85 -2.14 3.68
CA PRO A 191 -16.37 -1.49 4.88
C PRO A 191 -15.38 -1.57 6.03
N PHE A 192 -14.64 -2.68 6.20
CA PHE A 192 -13.63 -2.83 7.24
C PHE A 192 -12.56 -1.73 7.18
N PHE A 193 -11.88 -1.60 6.04
CA PHE A 193 -10.84 -0.57 5.90
C PHE A 193 -11.42 0.84 5.95
N ARG A 194 -12.57 1.10 5.31
CA ARG A 194 -13.19 2.43 5.32
C ARG A 194 -13.50 2.94 6.73
N ASN A 195 -14.01 2.07 7.61
CA ASN A 195 -14.29 2.44 9.00
C ASN A 195 -13.01 2.69 9.80
N ILE A 196 -11.99 1.85 9.66
CA ILE A 196 -10.72 2.04 10.38
C ILE A 196 -9.99 3.28 9.88
N MET A 197 -9.92 3.49 8.57
CA MET A 197 -9.29 4.67 7.98
C MET A 197 -9.99 5.96 8.45
N GLY A 198 -11.33 6.00 8.43
CA GLY A 198 -12.08 7.14 8.96
C GLY A 198 -11.81 7.38 10.46
N TRP A 199 -11.67 6.31 11.23
CA TRP A 199 -11.31 6.38 12.66
C TRP A 199 -9.90 6.93 12.88
N GLU A 200 -8.90 6.44 12.13
CA GLU A 200 -7.53 6.94 12.19
C GLU A 200 -7.45 8.42 11.85
N GLN A 201 -8.09 8.85 10.75
CA GLN A 201 -8.09 10.24 10.32
C GLN A 201 -8.75 11.18 11.35
N SER A 202 -9.74 10.69 12.09
CA SER A 202 -10.51 11.51 13.03
C SER A 202 -9.88 11.58 14.43
N TYR A 203 -9.27 10.50 14.90
CA TYR A 203 -8.83 10.36 16.30
C TYR A 203 -7.33 10.09 16.47
N TYR A 204 -6.65 9.69 15.40
CA TYR A 204 -5.22 9.35 15.39
C TYR A 204 -4.50 9.94 14.17
N PRO A 205 -4.59 11.26 13.92
CA PRO A 205 -4.06 11.88 12.70
C PRO A 205 -2.55 11.66 12.51
N GLU A 206 -1.81 11.46 13.60
CA GLU A 206 -0.36 11.19 13.60
C GLU A 206 -0.02 9.69 13.54
N GLU A 207 -1.00 8.78 13.65
CA GLU A 207 -0.80 7.33 13.69
C GLU A 207 -1.70 6.60 12.68
N THR A 208 -1.65 7.03 11.43
CA THR A 208 -2.50 6.56 10.32
C THR A 208 -1.95 5.30 9.63
N GLN A 209 -1.53 4.31 10.43
CA GLN A 209 -0.78 3.15 9.95
C GLN A 209 -1.59 2.25 9.00
N VAL A 210 -2.89 2.12 9.23
CA VAL A 210 -3.78 1.37 8.33
C VAL A 210 -4.03 2.16 7.05
N CYS A 211 -4.20 3.48 7.14
CA CYS A 211 -4.28 4.33 5.95
C CYS A 211 -3.02 4.19 5.07
N ASP A 212 -1.84 4.28 5.67
CA ASP A 212 -0.56 4.13 4.98
C ASP A 212 -0.43 2.80 4.24
N TYR A 213 -0.95 1.72 4.84
CA TYR A 213 -0.97 0.41 4.21
C TYR A 213 -1.90 0.38 3.01
N VAL A 214 -3.13 0.89 3.15
CA VAL A 214 -4.10 0.92 2.06
C VAL A 214 -3.58 1.78 0.90
N PHE A 215 -2.94 2.92 1.17
CA PHE A 215 -2.28 3.74 0.15
C PHE A 215 -1.15 2.97 -0.54
N LEU A 216 -0.32 2.22 0.19
CA LEU A 216 0.70 1.38 -0.43
C LEU A 216 0.09 0.33 -1.37
N MET A 217 -0.99 -0.34 -0.94
CA MET A 217 -1.68 -1.32 -1.79
C MET A 217 -2.30 -0.67 -3.02
N GLU A 218 -2.90 0.52 -2.90
CA GLU A 218 -3.41 1.31 -4.03
C GLU A 218 -2.29 1.69 -5.00
N TYR A 219 -1.09 2.02 -4.52
CA TYR A 219 0.06 2.29 -5.38
C TYR A 219 0.52 1.06 -6.17
N LEU A 220 0.48 -0.12 -5.55
CA LEU A 220 0.84 -1.39 -6.18
C LEU A 220 -0.20 -1.86 -7.20
N ILE A 221 -1.48 -1.56 -6.99
CA ILE A 221 -2.62 -2.08 -7.76
C ILE A 221 -3.17 -0.98 -8.68
N LYS A 222 -2.60 -0.82 -9.87
CA LYS A 222 -3.08 0.14 -10.88
C LYS A 222 -3.89 -0.52 -11.99
N SER A 223 -3.68 -1.82 -12.23
CA SER A 223 -4.38 -2.56 -13.27
C SER A 223 -4.70 -4.00 -12.88
N THR A 224 -5.46 -4.70 -13.73
CA THR A 224 -5.78 -6.12 -13.55
C THR A 224 -4.55 -7.02 -13.63
N GLU A 225 -3.50 -6.59 -14.32
CA GLU A 225 -2.22 -7.31 -14.43
C GLU A 225 -1.43 -7.21 -13.12
N ASP A 226 -1.54 -6.08 -12.41
CA ASP A 226 -0.96 -5.92 -11.07
C ASP A 226 -1.64 -6.88 -10.08
N VAL A 227 -2.97 -6.95 -10.12
CA VAL A 227 -3.74 -7.89 -9.31
C VAL A 227 -3.34 -9.32 -9.63
N ASP A 228 -3.29 -9.70 -10.91
CA ASP A 228 -2.90 -11.03 -11.35
C ASP A 228 -1.49 -11.42 -10.84
N LEU A 229 -0.53 -10.50 -10.89
CA LEU A 229 0.81 -10.70 -10.33
C LEU A 229 0.75 -10.95 -8.81
N LEU A 230 0.03 -10.11 -8.06
CA LEU A 230 -0.03 -10.22 -6.59
C LEU A 230 -0.78 -11.49 -6.15
N VAL A 231 -1.82 -11.90 -6.89
CA VAL A 231 -2.53 -13.18 -6.68
C VAL A 231 -1.61 -14.36 -6.96
N LYS A 232 -0.88 -14.36 -8.08
CA LYS A 232 0.11 -15.40 -8.40
C LYS A 232 1.21 -15.54 -7.34
N LYS A 233 1.52 -14.44 -6.64
CA LYS A 233 2.50 -14.40 -5.54
C LYS A 233 1.89 -14.68 -4.17
N ARG A 234 0.60 -15.02 -4.09
CA ARG A 234 -0.16 -15.27 -2.85
C ARG A 234 -0.16 -14.08 -1.88
N ILE A 235 0.15 -12.88 -2.38
CA ILE A 235 0.06 -11.64 -1.62
C ILE A 235 -1.40 -11.21 -1.50
N ILE A 236 -2.22 -11.48 -2.53
CA ILE A 236 -3.67 -11.25 -2.48
C ILE A 236 -4.40 -12.58 -2.69
N ILE A 237 -5.33 -12.88 -1.79
CA ILE A 237 -6.30 -13.97 -1.94
C ILE A 237 -7.63 -13.34 -2.35
N ASN A 238 -7.91 -13.37 -3.65
CA ASN A 238 -9.11 -12.76 -4.23
C ASN A 238 -10.35 -13.63 -3.98
N GLN A 239 -11.26 -13.18 -3.12
CA GLN A 239 -12.57 -13.78 -2.90
C GLN A 239 -13.73 -12.93 -3.43
N LEU A 240 -13.45 -11.79 -4.05
CA LEU A 240 -14.44 -10.99 -4.79
C LEU A 240 -14.78 -11.61 -6.15
N GLY A 241 -13.90 -12.48 -6.68
CA GLY A 241 -14.10 -13.16 -7.96
C GLY A 241 -13.76 -12.31 -9.20
N SER A 242 -13.37 -11.04 -9.03
CA SER A 242 -13.02 -10.15 -10.14
C SER A 242 -11.75 -9.35 -9.86
N HIS A 243 -10.77 -9.40 -10.76
CA HIS A 243 -9.57 -8.56 -10.65
C HIS A 243 -9.90 -7.07 -10.82
N ALA A 244 -10.87 -6.73 -11.68
CA ALA A 244 -11.30 -5.35 -11.86
C ALA A 244 -11.95 -4.79 -10.59
N ALA A 245 -12.77 -5.59 -9.90
CA ALA A 245 -13.38 -5.19 -8.63
C ALA A 245 -12.33 -4.88 -7.54
N LEU A 246 -11.19 -5.60 -7.53
CA LEU A 246 -10.08 -5.30 -6.62
C LEU A 246 -9.42 -3.95 -6.92
N VAL A 247 -9.17 -3.65 -8.19
CA VAL A 247 -8.62 -2.35 -8.60
C VAL A 247 -9.56 -1.23 -8.17
N THR A 248 -10.85 -1.36 -8.45
CA THR A 248 -11.88 -0.39 -8.04
C THR A 248 -11.93 -0.23 -6.53
N LEU A 249 -11.92 -1.32 -5.77
CA LEU A 249 -11.97 -1.29 -4.30
C LEU A 249 -10.83 -0.45 -3.69
N PHE A 250 -9.57 -0.69 -4.09
CA PHE A 250 -8.45 0.06 -3.52
C PHE A 250 -8.44 1.53 -3.95
N ASN A 251 -8.81 1.82 -5.20
CA ASN A 251 -8.97 3.19 -5.67
C ASN A 251 -10.07 3.94 -4.90
N ASP A 252 -11.22 3.30 -4.66
CA ASP A 252 -12.36 3.89 -3.94
C ASP A 252 -12.14 4.01 -2.43
N LEU A 253 -11.28 3.17 -1.84
CA LEU A 253 -10.84 3.32 -0.45
C LEU A 253 -9.99 4.58 -0.27
N CYS A 254 -9.06 4.84 -1.18
CA CYS A 254 -8.17 6.01 -1.10
C CYS A 254 -8.82 7.31 -1.60
N LYS A 255 -9.97 7.23 -2.27
CA LYS A 255 -10.68 8.39 -2.78
C LYS A 255 -11.10 9.33 -1.63
N HIS A 256 -10.74 10.60 -1.74
CA HIS A 256 -11.05 11.66 -0.76
C HIS A 256 -10.40 11.52 0.63
N ILE A 257 -9.44 10.62 0.82
CA ILE A 257 -8.69 10.51 2.07
C ILE A 257 -7.35 11.24 1.90
N PRO A 258 -7.03 12.24 2.75
CA PRO A 258 -5.74 12.91 2.68
C PRO A 258 -4.63 11.95 3.08
N GLN A 259 -3.53 11.99 2.35
CA GLN A 259 -2.33 11.23 2.70
C GLN A 259 -1.62 11.95 3.85
N ALA A 260 -1.24 11.19 4.88
CA ALA A 260 -0.47 11.74 6.00
C ALA A 260 0.91 12.18 5.54
N GLU A 261 1.43 13.27 6.13
CA GLU A 261 2.77 13.79 5.82
C GLU A 261 3.88 12.78 6.20
N ASN A 262 3.65 11.99 7.25
CA ASN A 262 4.59 11.02 7.78
C ASN A 262 4.14 9.57 7.53
N ASN A 263 4.24 9.11 6.29
CA ASN A 263 3.88 7.75 5.91
C ASN A 263 4.92 6.72 6.42
N ARG A 264 4.45 5.65 7.08
CA ARG A 264 5.27 4.55 7.62
C ARG A 264 6.18 3.91 6.57
N TYR A 265 5.75 3.83 5.33
CA TYR A 265 6.48 3.22 4.22
C TYR A 265 7.31 4.21 3.40
N SER A 266 7.45 5.46 3.85
CA SER A 266 8.28 6.49 3.19
C SER A 266 9.71 6.01 2.91
N LYS A 267 10.33 5.29 3.86
CA LYS A 267 11.64 4.66 3.67
C LYS A 267 11.60 3.57 2.59
N THR A 268 10.58 2.70 2.62
CA THR A 268 10.39 1.64 1.62
C THR A 268 10.24 2.22 0.22
N PHE A 269 9.45 3.28 0.04
CA PHE A 269 9.32 3.98 -1.25
C PHE A 269 10.64 4.59 -1.71
N ARG A 270 11.40 5.21 -0.80
CA ARG A 270 12.72 5.76 -1.11
C ARG A 270 13.69 4.68 -1.58
N ASP A 271 13.73 3.54 -0.88
CA ASP A 271 14.59 2.42 -1.23
C ASP A 271 14.19 1.77 -2.57
N LEU A 272 12.89 1.64 -2.85
CA LEU A 272 12.37 1.17 -4.14
C LEU A 272 12.77 2.10 -5.29
N ASN A 273 12.63 3.41 -5.09
CA ASN A 273 13.02 4.42 -6.09
C ASN A 273 14.53 4.36 -6.37
N ALA A 274 15.34 4.30 -5.32
CA ALA A 274 16.79 4.20 -5.46
C ALA A 274 17.20 2.92 -6.20
N TYR A 275 16.58 1.78 -5.86
CA TYR A 275 16.82 0.50 -6.54
C TYR A 275 16.47 0.57 -8.03
N ASN A 276 15.31 1.14 -8.36
CA ASN A 276 14.87 1.29 -9.73
C ASN A 276 15.79 2.23 -10.54
N ALA A 277 16.19 3.37 -9.97
CA ALA A 277 17.06 4.34 -10.63
C ALA A 277 18.40 3.70 -11.06
N VAL A 278 19.07 2.99 -10.15
CA VAL A 278 20.35 2.30 -10.44
C VAL A 278 20.19 1.30 -11.58
N ARG A 279 19.11 0.51 -11.56
CA ARG A 279 18.86 -0.52 -12.57
C ARG A 279 18.47 0.07 -13.91
N HIS A 280 17.66 1.12 -13.92
CA HIS A 280 17.28 1.85 -15.13
C HIS A 280 18.51 2.46 -15.82
N HIS A 281 19.41 3.09 -15.06
CA HIS A 281 20.68 3.59 -15.60
C HIS A 281 21.55 2.46 -16.16
N GLY A 282 21.65 1.33 -15.45
CA GLY A 282 22.40 0.16 -15.93
C GLY A 282 21.83 -0.47 -17.21
N TRP A 283 20.50 -0.60 -17.31
CA TRP A 283 19.82 -1.08 -18.53
C TRP A 283 19.99 -0.11 -19.69
N THR A 284 19.82 1.19 -19.44
CA THR A 284 20.02 2.23 -20.47
C THR A 284 21.46 2.22 -20.97
N ALA A 285 22.45 2.05 -20.08
CA ALA A 285 23.85 1.92 -20.45
C ALA A 285 24.12 0.67 -21.29
N LYS A 286 23.57 -0.50 -20.90
CA LYS A 286 23.70 -1.73 -21.68
C LYS A 286 23.03 -1.64 -23.06
N LEU A 287 21.86 -1.02 -23.13
CA LEU A 287 21.14 -0.80 -24.39
C LEU A 287 21.93 0.12 -25.33
N ARG A 288 22.45 1.25 -24.80
CA ARG A 288 23.36 2.13 -25.55
C ARG A 288 24.60 1.39 -26.04
N LEU A 289 25.20 0.59 -25.18
CA LEU A 289 26.44 -0.10 -25.53
C LEU A 289 26.22 -1.21 -26.56
N HIS A 290 25.21 -2.07 -26.42
CA HIS A 290 25.01 -3.19 -27.33
C HIS A 290 24.23 -2.82 -28.59
N TYR A 291 23.10 -2.15 -28.45
CA TYR A 291 22.17 -1.91 -29.56
C TYR A 291 22.68 -0.79 -30.48
N PHE A 292 23.14 0.33 -29.90
CA PHE A 292 23.65 1.43 -30.73
C PHE A 292 25.04 1.14 -31.30
N SER A 293 25.89 0.35 -30.62
CA SER A 293 27.17 -0.06 -31.23
C SER A 293 26.99 -1.04 -32.38
N SER A 294 26.02 -1.96 -32.32
CA SER A 294 25.75 -2.87 -33.44
C SER A 294 25.17 -2.11 -34.63
N LEU A 295 24.26 -1.16 -34.40
CA LEU A 295 23.72 -0.29 -35.45
C LEU A 295 24.82 0.56 -36.11
N TRP A 296 25.69 1.18 -35.32
CA TRP A 296 26.82 1.96 -35.85
C TRP A 296 27.87 1.14 -36.56
N ARG A 297 28.13 -0.09 -36.12
CA ARG A 297 28.98 -1.01 -36.89
C ARG A 297 28.37 -1.33 -38.26
N SER A 298 27.07 -1.61 -38.33
CA SER A 298 26.38 -1.87 -39.60
C SER A 298 26.45 -0.67 -40.55
N VAL A 299 26.18 0.55 -40.04
CA VAL A 299 26.28 1.78 -40.83
C VAL A 299 27.69 2.01 -41.33
N ALA A 300 28.72 1.82 -40.49
CA ALA A 300 30.11 1.97 -40.88
C ALA A 300 30.51 0.96 -41.97
N THR A 301 30.08 -0.30 -41.87
CA THR A 301 30.35 -1.32 -42.89
C THR A 301 29.71 -0.97 -44.22
N LEU A 302 28.45 -0.51 -44.22
CA LEU A 302 27.74 -0.11 -45.43
C LEU A 302 28.42 1.09 -46.12
N ALA A 303 28.83 2.09 -45.33
CA ALA A 303 29.57 3.24 -45.82
C ALA A 303 30.92 2.85 -46.43
N ALA A 304 31.69 1.97 -45.77
CA ALA A 304 32.96 1.48 -46.28
C ALA A 304 32.80 0.70 -47.60
N THR A 305 31.77 -0.14 -47.71
CA THR A 305 31.48 -0.86 -48.96
C THR A 305 31.10 0.08 -50.10
N ALA A 306 30.30 1.12 -49.83
CA ALA A 306 29.94 2.12 -50.83
C ALA A 306 31.16 2.92 -51.31
N LEU A 307 32.04 3.33 -50.38
CA LEU A 307 33.29 4.01 -50.71
C LEU A 307 34.20 3.13 -51.56
N LEU A 308 34.32 1.84 -51.26
CA LEU A 308 35.11 0.88 -52.05
C LEU A 308 34.61 0.74 -53.49
N LEU A 309 33.28 0.67 -53.67
CA LEU A 309 32.70 0.62 -55.01
C LEU A 309 32.95 1.92 -55.78
N LEU A 310 32.86 3.06 -55.09
CA LEU A 310 33.05 4.37 -55.68
C LEU A 310 34.51 4.59 -56.10
N THR A 311 35.48 4.19 -55.27
CA THR A 311 36.91 4.25 -55.62
C THR A 311 37.25 3.29 -56.76
N LEU A 312 36.71 2.07 -56.79
CA LEU A 312 36.89 1.14 -57.91
C LEU A 312 36.40 1.77 -59.23
N THR A 313 35.21 2.35 -59.22
CA THR A 313 34.63 3.02 -60.40
C THR A 313 35.51 4.18 -60.86
N GLN A 314 35.97 5.02 -59.93
CA GLN A 314 36.87 6.13 -60.21
C GLN A 314 38.20 5.66 -60.83
N THR A 315 38.77 4.57 -60.32
CA THR A 315 40.05 4.03 -60.80
C THR A 315 39.93 3.48 -62.22
N ILE A 316 38.83 2.77 -62.53
CA ILE A 316 38.54 2.26 -63.88
C ILE A 316 38.34 3.41 -64.87
N CYS A 317 37.55 4.42 -64.51
CA CYS A 317 37.36 5.61 -65.36
C CYS A 317 38.69 6.31 -65.64
N ALA A 318 39.56 6.46 -64.62
CA ALA A 318 40.87 7.10 -64.76
C ALA A 318 41.79 6.34 -65.73
N ILE A 319 41.80 5.00 -65.69
CA ILE A 319 42.60 4.16 -66.60
C ILE A 319 42.07 4.25 -68.04
N ILE A 320 40.75 4.28 -68.24
CA ILE A 320 40.14 4.40 -69.59
C ILE A 320 40.39 5.79 -70.20
N SER A 321 40.48 6.83 -69.35
CA SER A 321 40.77 8.20 -69.80
C SER A 321 42.25 8.49 -70.03
N LEU A 322 43.14 7.52 -69.77
CA LEU A 322 44.59 7.62 -69.96
C LEU A 322 44.99 7.10 -71.36
#